data_AF-L2FC14-F1
#
_entry.id   AF-L2FC14-F1
#
_cell.length_a   1.000
_cell.length_b   1.000
_cell.length_c   1.000
_cell.angle_alpha   90.00
_cell.angle_beta   90.00
_cell.angle_gamma   90.00
#
_symmetry.space_group_name_H-M   'P 1'
#
loop_
_entity.id
_entity.type
_entity.pdbx_description
1 polymer ?
#
loop_
_entity_poly.entity_id
_entity_poly.type
_entity_poly.pdbx_seq_one_letter_code
_entity_poly.pdbx_strand_id
1 'polypeptide(L)'
;MSPQQFESQAQAARELQSQITTAVSRLNFPGGLGVGSAEIAKGINKSIDASAFDKHNQSGIVEVHAHFVATKSDGAKAFELEVIWDADNPPVGKTQTAHFGWEIYLDGKRVAGPGHVFFAPGVILTNYRNNKRDQAEELSLKLSTNDDIGTGQMQSTTKYYRLQ
;
A
#
# COMPACT_ATOMS: atom_id res chain seq x y z
N MET A 1 -6.46 23.21 7.77
CA MET A 1 -7.55 22.63 6.96
C MET A 1 -7.92 21.31 7.60
N SER A 2 -9.21 21.03 7.79
CA SER A 2 -9.66 19.72 8.25
C SER A 2 -9.34 18.67 7.18
N PRO A 3 -8.96 17.43 7.55
CA PRO A 3 -8.76 16.36 6.57
C PRO A 3 -10.04 16.17 5.75
N GLN A 4 -9.89 15.93 4.45
CA GLN A 4 -11.02 15.54 3.61
C GLN A 4 -11.61 14.23 4.14
N GLN A 5 -12.94 14.19 4.27
CA GLN A 5 -13.68 13.04 4.75
C GLN A 5 -14.50 12.42 3.62
N PHE A 6 -14.50 11.10 3.53
CA PHE A 6 -15.16 10.36 2.45
C PHE A 6 -16.44 9.67 2.94
N GLU A 7 -17.53 9.80 2.17
CA GLU A 7 -18.85 9.26 2.53
C GLU A 7 -18.98 7.76 2.25
N SER A 8 -18.06 7.18 1.48
CA SER A 8 -18.07 5.75 1.14
C SER A 8 -16.68 5.13 1.11
N GLN A 9 -16.61 3.83 1.38
CA GLN A 9 -15.38 3.05 1.32
C GLN A 9 -14.75 3.07 -0.09
N ALA A 10 -15.57 2.99 -1.13
CA ALA A 10 -15.08 3.03 -2.52
C ALA A 10 -14.41 4.36 -2.87
N GLN A 11 -14.94 5.50 -2.42
CA GLN A 11 -14.31 6.80 -2.65
C GLN A 11 -12.99 6.91 -1.87
N ALA A 12 -12.97 6.46 -0.62
CA ALA A 12 -11.76 6.44 0.18
C ALA A 12 -10.68 5.51 -0.41
N ALA A 13 -11.04 4.36 -0.96
CA ALA A 13 -10.09 3.45 -1.62
C ALA A 13 -9.46 4.09 -2.86
N ARG A 14 -10.22 4.86 -3.64
CA ARG A 14 -9.67 5.64 -4.76
C ARG A 14 -8.72 6.73 -4.30
N GLU A 15 -9.05 7.42 -3.20
CA GLU A 15 -8.15 8.40 -2.60
C GLU A 15 -6.89 7.74 -2.04
N LEU A 16 -7.01 6.58 -1.39
CA LEU A 16 -5.89 5.80 -0.90
C LEU A 16 -4.90 5.47 -2.02
N GLN A 17 -5.40 4.95 -3.16
CA GLN A 17 -4.58 4.75 -4.36
C GLN A 17 -3.91 6.05 -4.82
N SER A 18 -4.66 7.15 -4.89
CA SER A 18 -4.15 8.46 -5.31
C SER A 18 -2.99 8.93 -4.45
N GLN A 19 -3.14 8.85 -3.12
CA GLN A 19 -2.11 9.25 -2.15
C GLN A 19 -0.86 8.37 -2.27
N ILE A 20 -1.03 7.05 -2.32
CA ILE A 20 0.08 6.10 -2.46
C ILE A 20 0.82 6.33 -3.78
N THR A 21 0.09 6.40 -4.90
CA THR A 21 0.68 6.64 -6.23
C THR A 21 1.46 7.95 -6.26
N THR A 22 0.90 9.02 -5.68
CA THR A 22 1.58 10.32 -5.57
C THR A 22 2.83 10.23 -4.72
N ALA A 23 2.78 9.52 -3.59
CA ALA A 23 3.93 9.34 -2.72
C ALA A 23 5.05 8.56 -3.41
N VAL A 24 4.73 7.42 -4.04
CA VAL A 24 5.68 6.61 -4.84
C VAL A 24 6.32 7.45 -5.96
N SER A 25 5.53 8.24 -6.69
CA SER A 25 6.04 9.10 -7.76
C SER A 25 6.99 10.21 -7.30
N ARG A 26 7.04 10.53 -6.00
CA ARG A 26 7.95 11.52 -5.41
C ARG A 26 9.21 10.90 -4.82
N LEU A 27 9.34 9.57 -4.80
CA LEU A 27 10.50 8.90 -4.25
C LEU A 27 11.70 9.02 -5.19
N ASN A 28 12.88 9.18 -4.58
CA ASN A 28 14.15 9.09 -5.27
C ASN A 28 14.70 7.66 -5.11
N PHE A 29 14.55 6.86 -6.15
CA PHE A 29 15.04 5.48 -6.16
C PHE A 29 16.55 5.43 -6.42
N PRO A 30 17.28 4.49 -5.80
CA PRO A 30 18.67 4.23 -6.13
C PRO A 30 18.86 3.93 -7.63
N GLY A 31 19.96 4.42 -8.18
CA GLY A 31 20.33 4.16 -9.58
C GLY A 31 20.85 2.74 -9.82
N GLY A 32 21.16 2.45 -11.09
CA GLY A 32 21.73 1.16 -11.51
C GLY A 32 20.77 0.27 -12.30
N LEU A 33 19.54 0.73 -12.54
CA LEU A 33 18.56 0.05 -13.40
C LEU A 33 18.53 0.61 -14.83
N GLY A 34 19.40 1.58 -15.19
CA GLY A 34 19.43 2.18 -16.52
C GLY A 34 18.26 3.12 -16.85
N VAL A 35 17.36 3.37 -15.89
CA VAL A 35 16.20 4.26 -16.01
C VAL A 35 16.09 5.20 -14.81
N GLY A 36 15.34 6.29 -14.97
CA GLY A 36 15.12 7.28 -13.92
C GLY A 36 14.00 6.89 -12.93
N SER A 37 13.95 7.57 -11.79
CA SER A 37 12.98 7.31 -10.71
C SER A 37 11.51 7.42 -11.16
N ALA A 38 11.19 8.26 -12.14
CA ALA A 38 9.83 8.40 -12.67
C ALA A 38 9.34 7.14 -13.39
N GLU A 39 10.22 6.46 -14.12
CA GLU A 39 9.90 5.20 -14.81
C GLU A 39 9.77 4.05 -13.81
N ILE A 40 10.65 4.02 -12.80
CA ILE A 40 10.57 3.08 -11.67
C ILE A 40 9.23 3.23 -10.94
N ALA A 41 8.86 4.45 -10.57
CA ALA A 41 7.58 4.74 -9.93
C ALA A 41 6.38 4.30 -10.80
N LYS A 42 6.44 4.52 -12.11
CA LYS A 42 5.40 4.07 -13.05
C LYS A 42 5.26 2.55 -13.06
N GLY A 43 6.37 1.80 -13.01
CA GLY A 43 6.37 0.34 -12.90
C GLY A 43 5.69 -0.12 -11.61
N ILE A 44 6.11 0.43 -10.47
CA ILE A 44 5.55 0.11 -9.14
C ILE A 44 4.05 0.40 -9.09
N ASN A 45 3.63 1.58 -9.54
CA ASN A 45 2.23 2.02 -9.46
C ASN A 45 1.27 1.18 -10.33
N LYS A 46 1.75 0.42 -11.31
CA LYS A 46 0.92 -0.53 -12.07
C LYS A 46 0.50 -1.75 -11.24
N SER A 47 1.28 -2.11 -10.24
CA SER A 47 1.04 -3.30 -9.41
C SER A 47 0.29 -2.98 -8.11
N ILE A 48 0.14 -1.70 -7.77
CA ILE A 48 -0.61 -1.26 -6.59
C ILE A 48 -2.10 -1.18 -6.93
N ASP A 49 -2.91 -1.93 -6.18
CA ASP A 49 -4.36 -2.10 -6.38
C ASP A 49 -5.19 -1.58 -5.19
N ALA A 50 -4.67 -0.64 -4.42
CA ALA A 50 -5.34 -0.02 -3.27
C ALA A 50 -6.75 0.54 -3.57
N SER A 51 -7.04 0.88 -4.83
CA SER A 51 -8.39 1.30 -5.26
C SER A 51 -9.47 0.22 -5.16
N ALA A 52 -9.09 -1.06 -5.02
CA ALA A 52 -9.98 -2.19 -4.78
C ALA A 52 -10.10 -2.54 -3.29
N PHE A 53 -9.46 -1.78 -2.39
CA PHE A 53 -9.37 -2.13 -0.98
C PHE A 53 -10.72 -2.10 -0.25
N ASP A 54 -11.71 -1.35 -0.74
CA ASP A 54 -13.08 -1.43 -0.22
C ASP A 54 -13.69 -2.83 -0.41
N LYS A 55 -13.48 -3.45 -1.57
CA LYS A 55 -13.95 -4.80 -1.86
C LYS A 55 -13.15 -5.86 -1.09
N HIS A 56 -11.82 -5.69 -1.02
CA HIS A 56 -10.97 -6.56 -0.19
C HIS A 56 -11.41 -6.49 1.28
N ASN A 57 -11.75 -5.29 1.77
CA ASN A 57 -12.23 -5.11 3.12
C ASN A 57 -13.58 -5.79 3.35
N GLN A 58 -14.51 -5.69 2.40
CA GLN A 58 -15.78 -6.42 2.47
C GLN A 58 -15.61 -7.94 2.50
N SER A 59 -14.52 -8.49 1.93
CA SER A 59 -14.21 -9.91 1.97
C SER A 59 -13.39 -10.36 3.19
N GLY A 60 -13.07 -9.46 4.13
CA GLY A 60 -12.36 -9.80 5.37
C GLY A 60 -10.89 -9.36 5.42
N ILE A 61 -10.34 -8.80 4.34
CA ILE A 61 -8.96 -8.31 4.31
C ILE A 61 -8.86 -6.98 5.07
N VAL A 62 -7.90 -6.89 5.99
CA VAL A 62 -7.70 -5.71 6.83
C VAL A 62 -6.36 -5.03 6.63
N GLU A 63 -5.41 -5.70 6.00
CA GLU A 63 -4.07 -5.18 5.73
C GLU A 63 -3.50 -5.83 4.46
N VAL A 64 -2.76 -5.06 3.68
CA VAL A 64 -2.12 -5.52 2.45
C VAL A 64 -0.69 -4.99 2.39
N HIS A 65 0.26 -5.87 2.05
CA HIS A 65 1.67 -5.54 1.89
C HIS A 65 2.07 -5.81 0.44
N ALA A 66 2.42 -4.77 -0.31
CA ALA A 66 2.98 -4.88 -1.65
C ALA A 66 4.50 -4.65 -1.61
N HIS A 67 5.26 -5.69 -1.91
CA HIS A 67 6.72 -5.69 -1.94
C HIS A 67 7.27 -5.66 -3.35
N PHE A 68 8.31 -4.87 -3.55
CA PHE A 68 9.04 -4.74 -4.80
C PHE A 68 10.53 -4.93 -4.54
N VAL A 69 11.14 -5.87 -5.27
CA VAL A 69 12.60 -6.08 -5.22
C VAL A 69 13.16 -5.79 -6.59
N ALA A 70 14.02 -4.78 -6.69
CA ALA A 70 14.70 -4.44 -7.92
C ALA A 70 16.12 -4.99 -7.93
N THR A 71 16.53 -5.60 -9.03
CA THR A 71 17.86 -6.16 -9.25
C THR A 71 18.50 -5.54 -10.48
N LYS A 72 19.80 -5.26 -10.40
CA LYS A 72 20.60 -4.74 -11.51
C LYS A 72 20.94 -5.86 -12.50
N SER A 73 21.47 -5.48 -13.67
CA SER A 73 21.88 -6.45 -14.71
C SER A 73 22.97 -7.43 -14.26
N ASP A 74 23.78 -7.07 -13.26
CA ASP A 74 24.81 -7.93 -12.66
C ASP A 74 24.25 -8.85 -11.55
N GLY A 75 22.93 -8.81 -11.31
CA GLY A 75 22.25 -9.58 -10.28
C GLY A 75 22.31 -8.96 -8.88
N ALA A 76 23.01 -7.85 -8.67
CA ALA A 76 23.03 -7.18 -7.39
C ALA A 76 21.67 -6.50 -7.08
N LYS A 77 21.22 -6.57 -5.82
CA LYS A 77 20.02 -5.85 -5.39
C LYS A 77 20.24 -4.34 -5.55
N ALA A 78 19.31 -3.67 -6.22
CA ALA A 78 19.28 -2.22 -6.35
C ALA A 78 18.59 -1.57 -5.15
N PHE A 79 17.36 -1.99 -4.85
CA PHE A 79 16.58 -1.56 -3.70
C PHE A 79 15.45 -2.56 -3.40
N GLU A 80 14.84 -2.38 -2.23
CA GLU A 80 13.60 -3.02 -1.84
C GLU A 80 12.58 -1.97 -1.39
N LEU A 81 11.35 -2.04 -1.91
CA LEU A 81 10.25 -1.16 -1.52
C LEU A 81 9.12 -1.99 -0.95
N GLU A 82 8.53 -1.54 0.15
CA GLU A 82 7.32 -2.10 0.73
C GLU A 82 6.29 -0.98 0.86
N VAL A 83 5.08 -1.25 0.36
CA VAL A 83 3.92 -0.36 0.46
C VAL A 83 2.85 -1.10 1.25
N ILE A 84 2.45 -0.52 2.37
CA ILE A 84 1.45 -1.11 3.27
C ILE A 84 0.21 -0.22 3.23
N TRP A 85 -0.96 -0.84 3.15
CA TRP A 85 -2.22 -0.16 3.44
C TRP A 85 -3.14 -1.05 4.28
N ASP A 86 -3.94 -0.40 5.12
CA ASP A 86 -4.70 -1.08 6.15
C ASP A 86 -6.04 -0.40 6.44
N ALA A 87 -6.90 -1.13 7.14
CA ALA A 87 -8.23 -0.73 7.58
C ALA A 87 -8.24 -0.61 9.10
N ASP A 88 -8.57 0.57 9.62
CA ASP A 88 -8.60 0.84 11.05
C ASP A 88 -9.89 1.53 11.48
N ASN A 89 -10.45 1.05 12.59
CA ASN A 89 -11.56 1.69 13.28
C ASN A 89 -11.07 2.23 14.64
N PRO A 90 -11.45 3.46 14.99
CA PRO A 90 -11.16 4.03 16.30
C PRO A 90 -11.72 3.13 17.42
N PRO A 91 -11.01 2.97 18.56
CA PRO A 91 -11.60 2.38 19.75
C PRO A 91 -12.88 3.10 20.18
N VAL A 92 -13.84 2.36 20.76
CA VAL A 92 -15.09 2.91 21.28
C VAL A 92 -14.80 4.09 22.23
N GLY A 93 -15.43 5.24 21.99
CA GLY A 93 -15.26 6.46 22.78
C GLY A 93 -14.13 7.39 22.33
N LYS A 94 -13.46 7.11 21.20
CA LYS A 94 -12.52 8.04 20.56
C LYS A 94 -13.22 8.92 19.53
N THR A 95 -12.69 10.13 19.31
CA THR A 95 -13.19 11.11 18.34
C THR A 95 -12.63 10.94 16.93
N GLN A 96 -11.62 10.08 16.76
CA GLN A 96 -11.09 9.71 15.46
C GLN A 96 -12.19 8.98 14.68
N THR A 97 -12.33 9.23 13.38
CA THR A 97 -13.21 8.44 12.53
C THR A 97 -12.46 7.22 11.99
N ALA A 98 -13.21 6.22 11.54
CA ALA A 98 -12.64 5.11 10.79
C ALA A 98 -11.80 5.65 9.61
N HIS A 99 -10.80 4.90 9.18
CA HIS A 99 -9.95 5.32 8.07
C HIS A 99 -9.25 4.14 7.40
N PHE A 100 -8.74 4.39 6.20
CA PHE A 100 -7.67 3.59 5.63
C PHE A 100 -6.31 4.24 5.93
N GLY A 101 -5.37 3.44 6.42
CA GLY A 101 -3.99 3.85 6.67
C GLY A 101 -3.06 3.42 5.54
N TRP A 102 -1.94 4.13 5.38
CA TRP A 102 -0.86 3.67 4.50
C TRP A 102 0.53 4.16 4.94
N GLU A 103 1.54 3.35 4.61
CA GLU A 103 2.95 3.63 4.86
C GLU A 103 3.81 3.08 3.71
N ILE A 104 4.98 3.70 3.48
CA ILE A 104 5.94 3.26 2.46
C ILE A 104 7.33 3.18 3.05
N TYR A 105 7.99 2.04 2.86
CA TYR A 105 9.33 1.74 3.33
C TYR A 105 10.25 1.47 2.14
N LEU A 106 11.42 2.11 2.11
CA LEU A 106 12.49 1.86 1.14
C LEU A 106 13.71 1.35 1.90
N ASP A 107 14.20 0.18 1.53
CA ASP A 107 15.29 -0.55 2.19
C ASP A 107 15.09 -0.64 3.72
N GLY A 108 13.85 -0.93 4.13
CA GLY A 108 13.44 -1.07 5.53
C GLY A 108 13.26 0.25 6.29
N LYS A 109 13.48 1.41 5.67
CA LYS A 109 13.26 2.72 6.29
C LYS A 109 11.96 3.35 5.77
N ARG A 110 11.08 3.82 6.67
CA ARG A 110 9.88 4.56 6.28
C ARG A 110 10.28 5.86 5.56
N VAL A 111 9.84 6.01 4.32
CA VAL A 111 10.10 7.16 3.44
C VAL A 111 8.87 8.01 3.17
N ALA A 112 7.66 7.46 3.37
CA ALA A 112 6.41 8.20 3.33
C ALA A 112 5.37 7.61 4.29
N GLY A 113 4.40 8.44 4.67
CA GLY A 113 3.41 8.12 5.69
C GLY A 113 3.90 8.34 7.13
N PRO A 114 3.08 8.02 8.14
CA PRO A 114 1.74 7.44 8.00
C PRO A 114 0.77 8.42 7.37
N GLY A 115 0.05 7.95 6.35
CA GLY A 115 -1.05 8.68 5.72
C GLY A 115 -2.39 8.05 6.11
N HIS A 116 -3.44 8.86 6.12
CA HIS A 116 -4.77 8.42 6.53
C HIS A 116 -5.83 9.00 5.59
N VAL A 117 -6.74 8.15 5.15
CA VAL A 117 -7.94 8.51 4.39
C VAL A 117 -9.15 8.33 5.30
N PHE A 118 -9.61 9.44 5.88
CA PHE A 118 -10.68 9.42 6.88
C PHE A 118 -12.05 9.29 6.25
N PHE A 119 -12.92 8.48 6.87
CA PHE A 119 -14.33 8.48 6.52
C PHE A 119 -15.09 9.59 7.24
N ALA A 120 -16.24 9.95 6.66
CA ALA A 120 -17.22 10.80 7.31
C ALA A 120 -17.73 10.15 8.62
N PRO A 121 -18.16 10.96 9.61
CA PRO A 121 -18.76 10.44 10.84
C PRO A 121 -19.91 9.46 10.56
N GLY A 122 -19.93 8.33 11.27
CA GLY A 122 -20.96 7.30 11.14
C GLY A 122 -20.65 6.19 10.13
N VAL A 123 -19.61 6.34 9.30
CA VAL A 123 -19.09 5.24 8.48
C VAL A 123 -18.19 4.36 9.35
N ILE A 124 -18.54 3.08 9.46
CA ILE A 124 -17.79 2.08 10.22
C ILE A 124 -17.27 1.03 9.22
N LEU A 125 -16.00 0.62 9.37
CA LEU A 125 -15.46 -0.51 8.60
C LEU A 125 -15.98 -1.83 9.19
N THR A 126 -16.46 -2.72 8.34
CA THR A 126 -16.94 -4.05 8.75
C THR A 126 -15.78 -4.91 9.25
N ASN A 127 -14.64 -4.84 8.56
CA ASN A 127 -13.42 -5.55 8.92
C ASN A 127 -12.32 -4.51 9.15
N TYR A 128 -11.61 -4.60 10.27
CA TYR A 128 -10.55 -3.66 10.63
C TYR A 128 -9.55 -4.34 11.53
N ARG A 129 -8.31 -3.86 11.57
CA ARG A 129 -7.29 -4.50 12.41
C ARG A 129 -7.74 -4.51 13.87
N ASN A 130 -7.80 -5.70 14.47
CA ASN A 130 -7.78 -5.80 15.92
C ASN A 130 -6.36 -5.41 16.35
N ASN A 131 -6.20 -4.67 17.45
CA ASN A 131 -4.90 -4.31 18.06
C ASN A 131 -4.03 -5.53 18.46
N LYS A 132 -4.36 -6.75 18.02
CA LYS A 132 -3.68 -8.01 18.27
C LYS A 132 -3.15 -8.59 16.96
N ARG A 133 -1.94 -9.13 17.03
CA ARG A 133 -1.13 -9.74 15.96
C ARG A 133 -1.73 -10.99 15.29
N ASP A 134 -2.99 -11.32 15.54
CA ASP A 134 -3.59 -12.61 15.16
C ASP A 134 -4.17 -12.59 13.73
N GLN A 135 -3.57 -11.81 12.83
CA GLN A 135 -3.98 -11.77 11.42
C GLN A 135 -3.39 -12.97 10.68
N ALA A 136 -4.22 -13.68 9.93
CA ALA A 136 -3.76 -14.76 9.06
C ALA A 136 -3.43 -14.19 7.67
N GLU A 137 -2.25 -14.52 7.15
CA GLU A 137 -1.96 -14.38 5.72
C GLU A 137 -2.87 -15.35 4.96
N GLU A 138 -3.81 -14.83 4.18
CA GLU A 138 -4.78 -15.65 3.46
C GLU A 138 -4.34 -15.89 2.02
N LEU A 139 -3.72 -14.89 1.41
CA LEU A 139 -3.37 -14.89 -0.01
C LEU A 139 -2.01 -14.23 -0.20
N SER A 140 -1.00 -15.04 -0.56
CA SER A 140 0.10 -14.59 -1.40
C SER A 140 -0.47 -14.55 -2.83
N LEU A 141 -1.15 -13.47 -3.21
CA LEU A 141 -1.49 -13.29 -4.61
C LEU A 141 -0.19 -12.92 -5.32
N LYS A 142 0.48 -13.95 -5.85
CA LYS A 142 1.73 -13.81 -6.54
C LYS A 142 1.47 -13.29 -7.96
N LEU A 143 1.13 -12.01 -8.07
CA LEU A 143 1.38 -11.25 -9.30
C LEU A 143 2.88 -10.96 -9.35
N SER A 144 3.69 -12.02 -9.47
CA SER A 144 5.10 -11.85 -9.83
C SER A 144 5.16 -11.59 -11.32
N THR A 145 4.99 -10.33 -11.69
CA THR A 145 5.59 -9.86 -12.93
C THR A 145 7.07 -9.66 -12.64
N ASN A 146 7.91 -10.36 -13.40
CA ASN A 146 9.29 -9.97 -13.58
C ASN A 146 9.26 -9.10 -14.83
N ASP A 147 9.10 -7.79 -14.60
CA ASP A 147 9.16 -6.83 -15.68
C ASP A 147 10.60 -6.35 -15.81
N ASP A 148 11.09 -6.33 -17.04
CA ASP A 148 12.32 -5.61 -17.35
C ASP A 148 12.10 -4.13 -17.00
N ILE A 149 13.05 -3.57 -16.26
CA ILE A 149 13.05 -2.15 -15.89
C ILE A 149 14.38 -1.55 -16.27
N GLY A 150 14.38 -0.84 -17.40
CA GLY A 150 15.62 -0.45 -18.07
C GLY A 150 16.49 -1.65 -18.38
N THR A 151 17.64 -1.74 -17.72
CA THR A 151 18.60 -2.86 -17.85
C THR A 151 18.51 -3.88 -16.72
N GLY A 152 17.68 -3.64 -15.70
CA GLY A 152 17.49 -4.53 -14.56
C GLY A 152 16.14 -5.23 -14.58
N GLN A 153 15.79 -5.85 -13.46
CA GLN A 153 14.50 -6.50 -13.24
C GLN A 153 13.82 -5.97 -11.98
N MET A 154 12.49 -6.02 -11.96
CA MET A 154 11.71 -5.75 -10.76
C MET A 154 10.72 -6.88 -10.53
N GLN A 155 10.82 -7.51 -9.37
CA GLN A 155 9.86 -8.51 -8.90
C GLN A 155 8.84 -7.83 -7.97
N SER A 156 7.55 -8.07 -8.22
CA SER A 156 6.45 -7.66 -7.34
C SER A 156 5.87 -8.85 -6.58
N THR A 157 5.43 -8.64 -5.34
CA THR A 157 4.70 -9.63 -4.52
C THR A 157 3.73 -8.92 -3.60
N THR A 158 2.45 -9.30 -3.62
CA THR A 158 1.42 -8.70 -2.76
C THR A 158 0.86 -9.76 -1.81
N LYS A 159 0.79 -9.42 -0.52
CA LYS A 159 0.24 -10.26 0.54
C LYS A 159 -0.99 -9.59 1.14
N TYR A 160 -2.05 -10.37 1.34
CA TYR A 160 -3.31 -9.91 1.91
C TYR A 160 -3.55 -10.62 3.24
N TYR A 161 -3.88 -9.83 4.26
CA TYR A 161 -4.06 -10.27 5.64
C TYR A 161 -5.52 -10.09 6.07
N ARG A 162 -6.11 -11.12 6.67
CA ARG A 162 -7.49 -11.08 7.18
C ARG A 162 -7.56 -11.15 8.71
N LEU A 163 -8.71 -10.74 9.24
CA LEU A 163 -9.12 -11.13 10.59
C LEU A 163 -9.46 -12.64 10.60
N GLN A 164 -9.03 -13.34 11.64
CA GLN A 164 -9.51 -14.71 11.95
C GLN A 164 -10.89 -14.68 12.57
#